data_AF-A0A0Q4SFA9-F1
#
_entry.id   AF-A0A0Q4SFA9-F1
#
_cell.length_a   1.000
_cell.length_b   1.000
_cell.length_c   1.000
_cell.angle_alpha   90.00
_cell.angle_beta   90.00
_cell.angle_gamma   90.00
#
_symmetry.space_group_name_H-M   'P 1'
#
loop_
_entity.id
_entity.type
_entity.pdbx_description
1 polymer ?
#
loop_
_entity_poly.entity_id
_entity_poly.type
_entity_poly.pdbx_seq_one_letter_code
_entity_poly.pdbx_strand_id
1 'polypeptide(L)'
;MGIKLDTKQLFICIIFFYFFSQINAQIPNITYQLQNATSYFPDWKEVNNQNIKWYNLNVPENWENTSSNKTIKLAVAVLPSLKKSNKNVVHISGGPGGWCIGAIKKWLNHPLRNEANIILVDLRGTGFSEPSLCPKLGEDILQVLAENNNTTKDINEIVNVSEQCKNDLIEKGIDIKSYNSLNISKDLHALKKSLAINKWFVYGISYGTYIAQVYSNQFPNDFEGIILDSPINNINEYYKNNTFNYINSLNTLFKESKEKYPDLESKYYSVINKLSKKGVEVDVDKAIVQTGKFTYNADDFKIIIHQSLYNKQLIELIPLIIKSFYKEDKFILVNLVDAFSEALKRDFGTYYCVSCNDGFTDKSIEEYGKNAVAFTKNKGGILFYRSDLSVCEEWEIGANKINDSVQKNNQIKALIFAGKYDPITPLSNGKEIAKKYKNGFLFEMPYGHGTSFSKAGKGIVERFIKTPDKNPEVKEKLSQIEFISNIKYNSGISKLAKSINKPVLLFISPLIIATIIIFGTFLYCGFSIFRNKNKELNILKYLFIANSLLAMIVVFGLVWAIFQTSNYNFYILLFGLPEKYNFLFILNYIFIGTTIISVLYLLFKIKIIPYIEVVFSIAFSFILVIIYFLYWGII
;
A
#
# COMPACT_ATOMS: atom_id res chain seq x y z
N MET A 1 11.03 -89.97 -23.07
CA MET A 1 10.68 -88.92 -24.04
C MET A 1 11.10 -87.57 -23.46
N GLY A 2 12.27 -87.07 -23.87
CA GLY A 2 12.76 -85.78 -23.43
C GLY A 2 12.15 -84.66 -24.27
N ILE A 3 11.45 -83.72 -23.61
CA ILE A 3 10.98 -82.50 -24.24
C ILE A 3 12.12 -81.48 -24.12
N LYS A 4 12.77 -81.19 -25.25
CA LYS A 4 13.66 -80.03 -25.42
C LYS A 4 12.82 -78.77 -25.26
N LEU A 5 12.97 -78.07 -24.13
CA LEU A 5 12.55 -76.67 -24.03
C LEU A 5 13.59 -75.81 -24.75
N ASP A 6 13.13 -75.12 -25.79
CA ASP A 6 13.91 -74.21 -26.62
C ASP A 6 14.41 -73.04 -25.76
N THR A 7 15.73 -72.93 -25.62
CA THR A 7 16.41 -71.88 -24.87
C THR A 7 16.09 -70.47 -25.38
N LYS A 8 15.59 -70.33 -26.63
CA LYS A 8 15.07 -69.04 -27.12
C LYS A 8 13.76 -68.60 -26.47
N GLN A 9 12.87 -69.52 -26.09
CA GLN A 9 11.60 -69.15 -25.45
C GLN A 9 11.79 -68.73 -23.98
N LEU A 10 12.75 -69.34 -23.27
CA LEU A 10 13.09 -68.93 -21.91
C LEU A 10 13.74 -67.54 -21.87
N PHE A 11 14.57 -67.21 -22.87
CA PHE A 11 15.22 -65.90 -22.97
C PHE A 11 14.23 -64.78 -23.33
N ILE A 12 13.24 -65.07 -24.17
CA ILE A 12 12.19 -64.10 -24.52
C ILE A 12 11.24 -63.85 -23.33
N CYS A 13 10.88 -64.88 -22.55
CA CYS A 13 10.08 -64.70 -21.34
C CYS A 13 10.82 -63.91 -20.23
N ILE A 14 12.14 -64.12 -20.09
CA ILE A 14 12.96 -63.37 -19.12
C ILE A 14 13.14 -61.91 -19.55
N ILE A 15 13.29 -61.62 -20.85
CA ILE A 15 13.34 -60.23 -21.36
C ILE A 15 11.97 -59.56 -21.27
N PHE A 16 10.86 -60.28 -21.49
CA PHE A 16 9.51 -59.74 -21.31
C PHE A 16 9.21 -59.43 -19.84
N PHE A 17 9.67 -60.27 -18.90
CA PHE A 17 9.57 -59.99 -17.46
C PHE A 17 10.55 -58.89 -16.99
N TYR A 18 11.71 -58.72 -17.63
CA TYR A 18 12.62 -57.60 -17.35
C TYR A 18 12.10 -56.27 -17.92
N PHE A 19 11.41 -56.30 -19.07
CA PHE A 19 10.77 -55.11 -19.64
C PHE A 19 9.48 -54.71 -18.91
N PHE A 20 8.72 -55.65 -18.35
CA PHE A 20 7.55 -55.34 -17.52
C PHE A 20 7.88 -55.05 -16.04
N SER A 21 9.02 -55.50 -15.51
CA SER A 21 9.46 -55.14 -14.15
C SER A 21 10.11 -53.76 -14.04
N GLN A 22 10.38 -53.09 -15.16
CA GLN A 22 10.87 -51.69 -15.21
C GLN A 22 9.74 -50.65 -15.34
N ILE A 23 8.45 -51.06 -15.33
CA ILE A 23 7.29 -50.13 -15.37
C ILE A 23 6.79 -49.76 -13.96
N ASN A 24 7.42 -50.27 -12.89
CA ASN A 24 7.22 -49.75 -11.54
C ASN A 24 8.37 -48.82 -11.13
N ALA A 25 8.61 -47.77 -11.92
CA ALA A 25 9.04 -46.52 -11.29
C ALA A 25 7.78 -45.92 -10.67
N GLN A 26 7.57 -46.17 -9.37
CA GLN A 26 6.70 -45.34 -8.55
C GLN A 26 7.06 -43.88 -8.83
N ILE A 27 6.20 -43.17 -9.56
CA ILE A 27 6.19 -41.70 -9.54
C ILE A 27 5.83 -41.35 -8.10
N PRO A 28 6.72 -40.71 -7.30
CA PRO A 28 6.39 -40.41 -5.92
C PRO A 28 5.19 -39.47 -5.88
N ASN A 29 4.20 -39.84 -5.06
CA ASN A 29 2.98 -39.13 -4.69
C ASN A 29 3.09 -37.60 -4.87
N ILE A 30 2.24 -37.02 -5.71
CA ILE A 30 2.13 -35.57 -5.83
C ILE A 30 1.69 -35.04 -4.45
N THR A 31 2.60 -34.40 -3.72
CA THR A 31 2.41 -33.91 -2.34
C THR A 31 1.59 -32.62 -2.25
N TYR A 32 1.09 -32.12 -3.38
CA TYR A 32 0.35 -30.87 -3.47
C TYR A 32 -0.83 -30.97 -4.45
N GLN A 33 -1.91 -30.25 -4.20
CA GLN A 33 -3.13 -30.32 -4.99
C GLN A 33 -3.70 -28.93 -5.24
N LEU A 34 -3.91 -28.60 -6.52
CA LEU A 34 -4.61 -27.38 -6.93
C LEU A 34 -6.10 -27.69 -7.12
N GLN A 35 -6.94 -26.94 -6.44
CA GLN A 35 -8.39 -27.08 -6.48
C GLN A 35 -9.02 -25.75 -6.90
N ASN A 36 -10.11 -25.79 -7.68
CA ASN A 36 -10.87 -24.58 -7.99
C ASN A 36 -11.44 -23.99 -6.70
N ALA A 37 -11.44 -22.66 -6.60
CA ALA A 37 -12.07 -21.92 -5.51
C ALA A 37 -13.16 -21.00 -6.06
N THR A 38 -14.04 -20.54 -5.17
CA THR A 38 -14.89 -19.39 -5.44
C THR A 38 -14.10 -18.10 -5.26
N SER A 39 -14.67 -16.98 -5.69
CA SER A 39 -14.07 -15.66 -5.44
C SER A 39 -13.84 -15.44 -3.95
N TYR A 40 -12.64 -14.97 -3.57
CA TYR A 40 -12.36 -14.50 -2.21
C TYR A 40 -13.03 -13.15 -1.88
N PHE A 41 -13.75 -12.56 -2.85
CA PHE A 41 -14.54 -11.34 -2.69
C PHE A 41 -16.01 -11.57 -3.13
N PRO A 42 -16.78 -12.39 -2.39
CA PRO A 42 -18.14 -12.77 -2.81
C PRO A 42 -19.07 -11.56 -3.01
N ASP A 43 -18.87 -10.49 -2.23
CA ASP A 43 -19.73 -9.30 -2.29
C ASP A 43 -19.26 -8.23 -3.28
N TRP A 44 -18.11 -8.42 -3.93
CA TRP A 44 -17.50 -7.39 -4.78
C TRP A 44 -17.82 -7.58 -6.26
N LYS A 45 -18.96 -7.00 -6.70
CA LYS A 45 -19.44 -7.08 -8.09
C LYS A 45 -18.40 -6.72 -9.16
N GLU A 46 -17.60 -5.67 -8.94
CA GLU A 46 -16.55 -5.25 -9.90
C GLU A 46 -15.56 -6.38 -10.18
N VAL A 47 -15.15 -7.11 -9.14
CA VAL A 47 -14.23 -8.26 -9.23
C VAL A 47 -14.95 -9.47 -9.80
N ASN A 48 -16.17 -9.76 -9.36
CA ASN A 48 -16.92 -10.94 -9.81
C ASN A 48 -17.39 -10.85 -11.28
N ASN A 49 -17.45 -9.64 -11.85
CA ASN A 49 -17.71 -9.44 -13.28
C ASN A 49 -16.46 -9.66 -14.16
N GLN A 50 -15.28 -9.84 -13.56
CA GLN A 50 -14.04 -10.14 -14.28
C GLN A 50 -13.90 -11.65 -14.47
N ASN A 51 -13.33 -12.07 -15.59
CA ASN A 51 -12.96 -13.46 -15.83
C ASN A 51 -11.70 -13.84 -15.02
N ILE A 52 -11.79 -13.88 -13.69
CA ILE A 52 -10.69 -14.31 -12.81
C ILE A 52 -10.87 -15.78 -12.48
N LYS A 53 -9.77 -16.55 -12.53
CA LYS A 53 -9.77 -17.94 -12.07
C LYS A 53 -9.22 -17.99 -10.65
N TRP A 54 -9.97 -18.59 -9.74
CA TRP A 54 -9.62 -18.69 -8.33
C TRP A 54 -9.25 -20.13 -8.00
N TYR A 55 -8.20 -20.31 -7.20
CA TYR A 55 -7.73 -21.63 -6.79
C TYR A 55 -7.25 -21.63 -5.35
N ASN A 56 -7.42 -22.78 -4.70
CA ASN A 56 -6.70 -23.15 -3.49
C ASN A 56 -5.61 -24.15 -3.86
N LEU A 57 -4.36 -23.84 -3.53
CA LEU A 57 -3.25 -24.80 -3.64
C LEU A 57 -2.93 -25.36 -2.25
N ASN A 58 -3.19 -26.64 -2.04
CA ASN A 58 -2.77 -27.36 -0.83
C ASN A 58 -1.33 -27.83 -1.01
N VAL A 59 -0.46 -27.50 -0.06
CA VAL A 59 0.96 -27.90 -0.03
C VAL A 59 1.32 -28.42 1.37
N PRO A 60 2.40 -29.19 1.53
CA PRO A 60 2.90 -29.55 2.85
C PRO A 60 3.25 -28.30 3.66
N GLU A 61 2.91 -28.29 4.95
CA GLU A 61 3.39 -27.22 5.84
C GLU A 61 4.92 -27.24 5.89
N ASN A 62 5.49 -28.43 6.12
CA ASN A 62 6.92 -28.65 6.17
C ASN A 62 7.39 -29.49 4.96
N TRP A 63 8.07 -28.85 4.01
CA TRP A 63 8.61 -29.54 2.82
C TRP A 63 9.80 -30.46 3.10
N GLU A 64 10.44 -30.35 4.27
CA GLU A 64 11.49 -31.28 4.72
C GLU A 64 10.88 -32.51 5.41
N ASN A 65 9.63 -32.42 5.88
CA ASN A 65 8.90 -33.53 6.49
C ASN A 65 7.47 -33.67 5.94
N THR A 66 7.37 -34.19 4.72
CA THR A 66 6.09 -34.44 4.05
C THR A 66 5.34 -35.66 4.59
N SER A 67 5.92 -36.44 5.52
CA SER A 67 5.31 -37.64 6.09
C SER A 67 4.21 -37.34 7.12
N SER A 68 4.22 -36.14 7.69
CA SER A 68 3.22 -35.67 8.66
C SER A 68 1.81 -35.53 8.07
N ASN A 69 1.68 -35.53 6.74
CA ASN A 69 0.45 -35.21 5.99
C ASN A 69 -0.19 -33.86 6.34
N LYS A 70 0.47 -33.02 7.16
CA LYS A 70 -0.04 -31.70 7.52
C LYS A 70 0.15 -30.76 6.34
N THR A 71 -0.96 -30.17 5.91
CA THR A 71 -0.99 -29.27 4.74
C THR A 71 -1.45 -27.88 5.14
N ILE A 72 -1.02 -26.90 4.35
CA ILE A 72 -1.48 -25.52 4.38
C ILE A 72 -2.12 -25.18 3.04
N LYS A 73 -2.98 -24.17 3.04
CA LYS A 73 -3.74 -23.75 1.87
C LYS A 73 -3.26 -22.39 1.40
N LEU A 74 -2.81 -22.31 0.16
CA LEU A 74 -2.43 -21.05 -0.48
C LEU A 74 -3.56 -20.55 -1.38
N ALA A 75 -3.99 -19.31 -1.16
CA ALA A 75 -4.98 -18.66 -1.98
C ALA A 75 -4.34 -18.11 -3.26
N VAL A 76 -4.96 -18.38 -4.41
CA VAL A 76 -4.43 -18.02 -5.73
C VAL A 76 -5.52 -17.39 -6.59
N ALA A 77 -5.17 -16.29 -7.25
CA ALA A 77 -5.97 -15.67 -8.30
C ALA A 77 -5.16 -15.57 -9.59
N VAL A 78 -5.70 -16.10 -10.68
CA VAL A 78 -5.15 -15.94 -12.03
C VAL A 78 -6.03 -14.97 -12.79
N LEU A 79 -5.48 -13.79 -13.09
CA LEU A 79 -6.08 -12.77 -13.94
C LEU A 79 -5.60 -13.03 -15.37
N PRO A 80 -6.45 -13.52 -16.28
CA PRO A 80 -6.08 -13.71 -17.67
C PRO A 80 -5.69 -12.37 -18.32
N SER A 81 -4.80 -12.47 -19.28
CA SER A 81 -4.42 -11.37 -20.15
C SER A 81 -5.64 -10.82 -20.91
N LEU A 82 -5.67 -9.50 -21.11
CA LEU A 82 -6.71 -8.80 -21.87
C LEU A 82 -6.57 -9.03 -23.38
N LYS A 83 -5.35 -9.32 -23.84
CA LYS A 83 -5.04 -9.69 -25.23
C LYS A 83 -4.51 -11.12 -25.24
N LYS A 84 -4.56 -11.78 -26.40
CA LYS A 84 -4.02 -13.13 -26.55
C LYS A 84 -2.51 -13.16 -26.20
N SER A 85 -2.18 -13.73 -25.05
CA SER A 85 -0.80 -13.95 -24.60
C SER A 85 -0.67 -15.26 -23.83
N ASN A 86 0.47 -15.91 -24.00
CA ASN A 86 0.85 -17.12 -23.24
C ASN A 86 1.86 -16.81 -22.13
N LYS A 87 2.27 -15.54 -21.97
CA LYS A 87 3.19 -15.12 -20.91
C LYS A 87 2.47 -15.12 -19.57
N ASN A 88 3.20 -15.48 -18.52
CA ASN A 88 2.69 -15.56 -17.16
C ASN A 88 3.61 -14.76 -16.26
N VAL A 89 3.04 -13.96 -15.36
CA VAL A 89 3.78 -13.21 -14.34
C VAL A 89 3.24 -13.60 -12.98
N VAL A 90 4.07 -14.17 -12.10
CA VAL A 90 3.73 -14.35 -10.69
C VAL A 90 4.23 -13.14 -9.90
N HIS A 91 3.35 -12.56 -9.09
CA HIS A 91 3.72 -11.47 -8.20
C HIS A 91 4.00 -11.98 -6.79
N ILE A 92 5.04 -11.44 -6.16
CA ILE A 92 5.43 -11.71 -4.78
C ILE A 92 5.45 -10.37 -4.04
N SER A 93 4.47 -10.18 -3.16
CA SER A 93 4.39 -9.03 -2.27
C SER A 93 5.57 -8.99 -1.28
N GLY A 94 5.85 -7.78 -0.78
CA GLY A 94 6.85 -7.53 0.25
C GLY A 94 6.33 -7.70 1.68
N GLY A 95 7.05 -7.09 2.62
CA GLY A 95 6.75 -7.12 4.04
C GLY A 95 7.94 -7.67 4.85
N PRO A 96 8.08 -9.01 5.03
CA PRO A 96 7.14 -10.08 4.66
C PRO A 96 5.79 -9.95 5.36
N GLY A 97 4.79 -10.76 4.98
CA GLY A 97 3.42 -10.60 5.51
C GLY A 97 2.50 -9.69 4.70
N GLY A 98 2.93 -9.20 3.53
CA GLY A 98 2.03 -8.56 2.57
C GLY A 98 1.27 -9.59 1.74
N TRP A 99 -0.04 -9.41 1.58
CA TRP A 99 -0.86 -10.24 0.68
C TRP A 99 -0.90 -9.69 -0.75
N CYS A 100 -1.16 -10.54 -1.73
CA CYS A 100 -1.28 -10.15 -3.14
C CYS A 100 -2.74 -9.93 -3.55
N ILE A 101 -3.64 -10.83 -3.12
CA ILE A 101 -5.03 -10.88 -3.58
C ILE A 101 -5.83 -9.66 -3.07
N GLY A 102 -5.58 -9.20 -1.84
CA GLY A 102 -6.23 -7.97 -1.34
C GLY A 102 -5.92 -6.71 -2.16
N ALA A 103 -4.86 -6.73 -2.98
CA ALA A 103 -4.51 -5.63 -3.89
C ALA A 103 -5.05 -5.83 -5.34
N ILE A 104 -5.97 -6.77 -5.57
CA ILE A 104 -6.41 -7.18 -6.92
C ILE A 104 -6.85 -6.03 -7.83
N LYS A 105 -7.49 -4.98 -7.28
CA LYS A 105 -7.91 -3.81 -8.06
C LYS A 105 -6.74 -3.08 -8.72
N LYS A 106 -5.57 -3.05 -8.10
CA LYS A 106 -4.35 -2.47 -8.68
C LYS A 106 -3.89 -3.27 -9.90
N TRP A 107 -4.13 -4.58 -9.91
CA TRP A 107 -3.75 -5.51 -10.97
C TRP A 107 -4.76 -5.59 -12.11
N LEU A 108 -6.06 -5.49 -11.82
CA LEU A 108 -7.11 -5.45 -12.83
C LEU A 108 -6.88 -4.32 -13.85
N ASN A 109 -6.40 -3.18 -13.36
CA ASN A 109 -6.12 -1.97 -14.14
C ASN A 109 -4.64 -1.82 -14.52
N HIS A 110 -3.80 -2.81 -14.23
CA HIS A 110 -2.37 -2.73 -14.54
C HIS A 110 -2.12 -2.98 -16.04
N PRO A 111 -1.35 -2.15 -16.75
CA PRO A 111 -1.14 -2.30 -18.19
C PRO A 111 -0.45 -3.61 -18.57
N LEU A 112 0.37 -4.18 -17.67
CA LEU A 112 0.92 -5.53 -17.81
C LEU A 112 -0.12 -6.61 -18.19
N ARG A 113 -1.39 -6.45 -17.79
CA ARG A 113 -2.46 -7.40 -18.14
C ARG A 113 -2.71 -7.44 -19.66
N ASN A 114 -2.24 -6.46 -20.43
CA ASN A 114 -2.25 -6.53 -21.90
C ASN A 114 -1.24 -7.53 -22.46
N GLU A 115 -0.20 -7.88 -21.71
CA GLU A 115 0.97 -8.61 -22.21
C GLU A 115 1.12 -9.99 -21.55
N ALA A 116 0.53 -10.23 -20.37
CA ALA A 116 0.64 -11.50 -19.64
C ALA A 116 -0.58 -11.79 -18.76
N ASN A 117 -0.78 -13.09 -18.47
CA ASN A 117 -1.62 -13.49 -17.33
C ASN A 117 -0.89 -13.09 -16.04
N ILE A 118 -1.63 -12.57 -15.06
CA ILE A 118 -1.08 -12.18 -13.76
C ILE A 118 -1.55 -13.21 -12.74
N ILE A 119 -0.60 -13.85 -12.08
CA ILE A 119 -0.81 -14.82 -11.00
C ILE A 119 -0.52 -14.10 -9.69
N LEU A 120 -1.57 -13.91 -8.89
CA LEU A 120 -1.48 -13.42 -7.53
C LEU A 120 -1.59 -14.63 -6.61
N VAL A 121 -0.62 -14.77 -5.71
CA VAL A 121 -0.63 -15.80 -4.67
C VAL A 121 -0.42 -15.12 -3.34
N ASP A 122 -1.31 -15.40 -2.40
CA ASP A 122 -1.05 -15.09 -1.00
C ASP A 122 -0.13 -16.18 -0.47
N LEU A 123 1.06 -15.80 -0.01
CA LEU A 123 2.06 -16.74 0.50
C LEU A 123 1.55 -17.39 1.81
N ARG A 124 2.21 -18.47 2.25
CA ARG A 124 1.91 -19.14 3.51
C ARG A 124 1.78 -18.13 4.66
N GLY A 125 0.65 -18.14 5.35
CA GLY A 125 0.35 -17.24 6.47
C GLY A 125 -0.20 -15.85 6.10
N THR A 126 -0.29 -15.48 4.83
CA THR A 126 -0.75 -14.13 4.42
C THR A 126 -2.16 -14.12 3.86
N GLY A 127 -2.88 -13.01 4.05
CA GLY A 127 -4.14 -12.75 3.34
C GLY A 127 -5.17 -13.86 3.48
N PHE A 128 -5.61 -14.43 2.35
CA PHE A 128 -6.61 -15.50 2.31
C PHE A 128 -6.01 -16.92 2.45
N SER A 129 -4.69 -17.04 2.58
CA SER A 129 -4.03 -18.32 2.81
C SER A 129 -4.20 -18.76 4.26
N GLU A 130 -4.30 -20.07 4.47
CA GLU A 130 -4.52 -20.68 5.78
C GLU A 130 -3.35 -21.59 6.17
N PRO A 131 -2.95 -21.61 7.46
CA PRO A 131 -3.55 -20.85 8.57
C PRO A 131 -3.16 -19.37 8.56
N SER A 132 -4.05 -18.50 9.06
CA SER A 132 -3.73 -17.09 9.33
C SER A 132 -2.87 -16.99 10.60
N LEU A 133 -1.80 -16.20 10.56
CA LEU A 133 -0.84 -16.08 11.65
C LEU A 133 -1.08 -14.78 12.44
N CYS A 134 -1.80 -14.88 13.55
CA CYS A 134 -2.06 -13.79 14.50
C CYS A 134 -2.60 -12.49 13.87
N PRO A 135 -3.81 -12.50 13.28
CA PRO A 135 -4.34 -11.37 12.51
C PRO A 135 -4.54 -10.08 13.32
N LYS A 136 -4.58 -10.15 14.66
CA LYS A 136 -4.74 -8.98 15.56
C LYS A 136 -3.43 -8.34 16.01
N LEU A 137 -2.28 -8.97 15.78
CA LEU A 137 -1.01 -8.53 16.35
C LEU A 137 -0.63 -7.11 15.90
N GLY A 138 -0.99 -6.69 14.69
CA GLY A 138 -0.79 -5.31 14.24
C GLY A 138 -1.63 -4.27 14.99
N GLU A 139 -2.85 -4.63 15.39
CA GLU A 139 -3.70 -3.77 16.22
C GLU A 139 -3.17 -3.66 17.64
N ASP A 140 -2.66 -4.77 18.19
CA ASP A 140 -2.04 -4.81 19.52
C ASP A 140 -0.76 -3.96 19.57
N ILE A 141 0.12 -4.08 18.57
CA ILE A 141 1.31 -3.24 18.43
C ILE A 141 0.93 -1.75 18.29
N LEU A 142 -0.14 -1.44 17.55
CA LEU A 142 -0.64 -0.06 17.44
C LEU A 142 -1.12 0.48 18.79
N GLN A 143 -1.73 -0.35 19.65
CA GLN A 143 -2.10 0.09 20.99
C GLN A 143 -0.87 0.44 21.83
N VAL A 144 0.22 -0.36 21.74
CA VAL A 144 1.48 -0.05 22.43
C VAL A 144 2.04 1.29 21.97
N LEU A 145 2.12 1.53 20.65
CA LEU A 145 2.63 2.78 20.07
C LEU A 145 1.75 4.01 20.39
N ALA A 146 0.48 3.82 20.75
CA ALA A 146 -0.40 4.93 21.08
C ALA A 146 -0.13 5.50 22.49
N GLU A 147 0.57 4.75 23.35
CA GLU A 147 0.94 5.17 24.70
C GLU A 147 2.16 6.10 24.71
N ASN A 148 2.32 6.88 25.78
CA ASN A 148 3.50 7.74 25.99
C ASN A 148 4.56 7.05 26.86
N ASN A 149 4.91 5.82 26.53
CA ASN A 149 5.91 5.05 27.25
C ASN A 149 7.32 5.46 26.85
N ASN A 150 8.32 4.94 27.58
CA ASN A 150 9.70 5.01 27.12
C ASN A 150 9.99 3.86 26.14
N THR A 151 10.98 4.07 25.26
CA THR A 151 11.43 3.13 24.23
C THR A 151 11.62 1.69 24.75
N THR A 152 12.20 1.50 25.93
CA THR A 152 12.44 0.15 26.48
C THR A 152 11.13 -0.55 26.86
N LYS A 153 10.19 0.18 27.46
CA LYS A 153 8.88 -0.36 27.79
C LYS A 153 8.11 -0.73 26.53
N ASP A 154 8.12 0.10 25.49
CA ASP A 154 7.45 -0.23 24.22
C ASP A 154 8.03 -1.47 23.55
N ILE A 155 9.37 -1.61 23.54
CA ILE A 155 10.01 -2.82 23.02
C ILE A 155 9.55 -4.04 23.81
N ASN A 156 9.56 -3.99 25.14
CA ASN A 156 9.16 -5.12 25.98
C ASN A 156 7.69 -5.50 25.78
N GLU A 157 6.79 -4.53 25.64
CA GLU A 157 5.37 -4.81 25.38
C GLU A 157 5.16 -5.40 23.99
N ILE A 158 5.85 -4.87 22.96
CA ILE A 158 5.83 -5.45 21.60
C ILE A 158 6.35 -6.90 21.62
N VAL A 159 7.42 -7.17 22.36
CA VAL A 159 7.96 -8.53 22.54
C VAL A 159 6.92 -9.43 23.22
N ASN A 160 6.31 -8.97 24.32
CA ASN A 160 5.30 -9.73 25.07
C ASN A 160 4.07 -10.10 24.22
N VAL A 161 3.46 -9.14 23.51
CA VAL A 161 2.29 -9.44 22.64
C VAL A 161 2.66 -10.35 21.48
N SER A 162 3.90 -10.25 20.98
CA SER A 162 4.38 -11.11 19.91
C SER A 162 4.68 -12.52 20.44
N GLU A 163 5.24 -12.66 21.65
CA GLU A 163 5.50 -13.95 22.29
C GLU A 163 4.20 -14.71 22.57
N GLN A 164 3.15 -14.03 23.01
CA GLN A 164 1.81 -14.62 23.16
C GLN A 164 1.32 -15.19 21.82
N CYS A 165 1.47 -14.43 20.73
CA CYS A 165 1.19 -14.92 19.39
C CYS A 165 2.02 -16.17 19.04
N LYS A 166 3.34 -16.18 19.29
CA LYS A 166 4.20 -17.35 19.05
C LYS A 166 3.66 -18.60 19.76
N ASN A 167 3.33 -18.46 21.05
CA ASN A 167 2.83 -19.56 21.87
C ASN A 167 1.48 -20.07 21.35
N ASP A 168 0.54 -19.18 21.02
CA ASP A 168 -0.74 -19.52 20.41
C ASP A 168 -0.59 -20.32 19.11
N LEU A 169 0.40 -19.97 18.28
CA LEU A 169 0.68 -20.70 17.02
C LEU A 169 1.21 -22.10 17.32
N ILE A 170 2.15 -22.23 18.25
CA ILE A 170 2.73 -23.52 18.66
C ILE A 170 1.66 -24.43 19.29
N GLU A 171 0.79 -23.89 20.14
CA GLU A 171 -0.32 -24.63 20.75
C GLU A 171 -1.33 -25.13 19.70
N LYS A 172 -1.55 -24.37 18.63
CA LYS A 172 -2.32 -24.81 17.44
C LYS A 172 -1.56 -25.83 16.58
N GLY A 173 -0.36 -26.23 17.01
CA GLY A 173 0.51 -27.19 16.33
C GLY A 173 1.16 -26.64 15.07
N ILE A 174 1.18 -25.32 14.84
CA ILE A 174 1.76 -24.68 13.64
C ILE A 174 3.29 -24.76 13.72
N ASP A 175 3.91 -25.29 12.68
CA ASP A 175 5.38 -25.34 12.58
C ASP A 175 5.91 -23.99 12.09
N ILE A 176 6.07 -23.04 13.00
CA ILE A 176 6.54 -21.67 12.70
C ILE A 176 7.93 -21.65 12.01
N LYS A 177 8.75 -22.70 12.15
CA LYS A 177 10.06 -22.81 11.47
C LYS A 177 9.90 -23.09 9.97
N SER A 178 8.75 -23.61 9.56
CA SER A 178 8.45 -23.89 8.16
C SER A 178 8.02 -22.64 7.37
N TYR A 179 7.80 -21.50 8.02
CA TYR A 179 7.43 -20.25 7.35
C TYR A 179 8.69 -19.45 7.04
N ASN A 180 9.36 -19.78 5.93
CA ASN A 180 10.63 -19.20 5.51
C ASN A 180 10.72 -19.15 3.97
N SER A 181 11.67 -18.39 3.45
CA SER A 181 11.80 -18.17 1.99
C SER A 181 12.10 -19.44 1.20
N LEU A 182 12.79 -20.44 1.78
CA LEU A 182 13.11 -21.72 1.11
C LEU A 182 11.86 -22.58 0.89
N ASN A 183 10.94 -22.57 1.85
CA ASN A 183 9.68 -23.29 1.69
C ASN A 183 8.71 -22.52 0.78
N ILE A 184 8.72 -21.19 0.83
CA ILE A 184 7.96 -20.35 -0.09
C ILE A 184 8.39 -20.59 -1.56
N SER A 185 9.68 -20.76 -1.85
CA SER A 185 10.12 -21.06 -3.22
C SER A 185 9.66 -22.44 -3.70
N LYS A 186 9.54 -23.42 -2.81
CA LYS A 186 8.94 -24.73 -3.14
C LYS A 186 7.43 -24.61 -3.39
N ASP A 187 6.73 -23.77 -2.63
CA ASP A 187 5.32 -23.46 -2.88
C ASP A 187 5.12 -22.85 -4.26
N LEU A 188 5.95 -21.89 -4.66
CA LEU A 188 5.92 -21.25 -5.97
C LEU A 188 6.21 -22.25 -7.10
N HIS A 189 7.18 -23.14 -6.90
CA HIS A 189 7.47 -24.23 -7.84
C HIS A 189 6.26 -25.17 -8.02
N ALA A 190 5.66 -25.60 -6.91
CA ALA A 190 4.47 -26.45 -6.92
C ALA A 190 3.31 -25.75 -7.63
N LEU A 191 3.06 -24.48 -7.34
CA LEU A 191 2.02 -23.68 -8.00
C LEU A 191 2.23 -23.62 -9.51
N LYS A 192 3.43 -23.29 -9.96
CA LYS A 192 3.78 -23.23 -11.39
C LYS A 192 3.50 -24.57 -12.08
N LYS A 193 3.91 -25.69 -11.46
CA LYS A 193 3.66 -27.04 -11.97
C LYS A 193 2.17 -27.36 -12.04
N SER A 194 1.41 -27.07 -10.98
CA SER A 194 -0.04 -27.31 -10.94
C SER A 194 -0.82 -26.46 -11.95
N LEU A 195 -0.35 -25.26 -12.28
CA LEU A 195 -0.92 -24.43 -13.35
C LEU A 195 -0.46 -24.83 -14.76
N ALA A 196 0.37 -25.87 -14.89
CA ALA A 196 0.96 -26.31 -16.16
C ALA A 196 1.74 -25.21 -16.91
N ILE A 197 2.33 -24.27 -16.17
CA ILE A 197 3.17 -23.21 -16.73
C ILE A 197 4.59 -23.76 -16.88
N ASN A 198 5.27 -23.55 -18.02
CA ASN A 198 6.65 -24.03 -18.20
C ASN A 198 7.70 -23.08 -17.61
N LYS A 199 7.55 -21.78 -17.87
CA LYS A 199 8.34 -20.71 -17.27
C LYS A 199 7.44 -19.50 -17.08
N TRP A 200 7.79 -18.63 -16.15
CA TRP A 200 7.09 -17.37 -15.92
C TRP A 200 8.06 -16.25 -15.57
N PHE A 201 7.57 -15.03 -15.63
CA PHE A 201 8.24 -13.89 -15.02
C PHE A 201 7.91 -13.84 -13.54
N VAL A 202 8.93 -13.65 -12.70
CA VAL A 202 8.75 -13.51 -11.25
C VAL A 202 8.94 -12.06 -10.87
N TYR A 203 7.93 -11.47 -10.27
CA TYR A 203 7.89 -10.04 -9.95
C TYR A 203 7.80 -9.83 -8.44
N GLY A 204 8.95 -9.63 -7.81
CA GLY A 204 9.08 -9.33 -6.39
C GLY A 204 9.17 -7.83 -6.10
N ILE A 205 8.59 -7.42 -4.98
CA ILE A 205 8.76 -6.06 -4.43
C ILE A 205 9.28 -6.18 -3.00
N SER A 206 10.24 -5.33 -2.61
CA SER A 206 10.75 -5.27 -1.24
C SER A 206 11.27 -6.64 -0.78
N TYR A 207 10.81 -7.17 0.35
CA TYR A 207 11.10 -8.54 0.78
C TYR A 207 10.78 -9.63 -0.26
N GLY A 208 9.77 -9.42 -1.11
CA GLY A 208 9.48 -10.31 -2.23
C GLY A 208 10.63 -10.41 -3.24
N THR A 209 11.53 -9.43 -3.30
CA THR A 209 12.77 -9.51 -4.10
C THR A 209 13.77 -10.49 -3.51
N TYR A 210 13.84 -10.63 -2.18
CA TYR A 210 14.66 -11.64 -1.53
C TYR A 210 14.10 -13.03 -1.82
N ILE A 211 12.79 -13.23 -1.61
CA ILE A 211 12.10 -14.48 -1.96
C ILE A 211 12.31 -14.84 -3.44
N ALA A 212 12.18 -13.87 -4.35
CA ALA A 212 12.41 -14.10 -5.79
C ALA A 212 13.85 -14.52 -6.09
N GLN A 213 14.83 -13.96 -5.38
CA GLN A 213 16.24 -14.38 -5.48
C GLN A 213 16.44 -15.81 -4.96
N VAL A 214 15.90 -16.15 -3.79
CA VAL A 214 15.93 -17.51 -3.23
C VAL A 214 15.28 -18.51 -4.21
N TYR A 215 14.12 -18.16 -4.77
CA TYR A 215 13.44 -18.98 -5.76
C TYR A 215 14.27 -19.18 -7.02
N SER A 216 14.95 -18.13 -7.50
CA SER A 216 15.83 -18.21 -8.67
C SER A 216 17.07 -19.08 -8.44
N ASN A 217 17.54 -19.19 -7.19
CA ASN A 217 18.66 -20.05 -6.83
C ASN A 217 18.23 -21.53 -6.74
N GLN A 218 17.07 -21.82 -6.15
CA GLN A 218 16.58 -23.20 -6.02
C GLN A 218 16.05 -23.77 -7.34
N PHE A 219 15.34 -22.95 -8.12
CA PHE A 219 14.65 -23.38 -9.34
C PHE A 219 14.93 -22.43 -10.53
N PRO A 220 16.20 -22.25 -10.94
CA PRO A 220 16.58 -21.28 -11.99
C PRO A 220 15.87 -21.52 -13.32
N ASN A 221 15.48 -22.76 -13.61
CA ASN A 221 14.79 -23.14 -14.84
C ASN A 221 13.31 -22.73 -14.89
N ASP A 222 12.73 -22.22 -13.80
CA ASP A 222 11.35 -21.74 -13.78
C ASP A 222 11.18 -20.32 -14.35
N PHE A 223 12.28 -19.61 -14.58
CA PHE A 223 12.27 -18.18 -14.87
C PHE A 223 12.39 -17.90 -16.38
N GLU A 224 11.46 -17.10 -16.89
CA GLU A 224 11.60 -16.39 -18.17
C GLU A 224 12.31 -15.04 -17.97
N GLY A 225 12.04 -14.39 -16.83
CA GLY A 225 12.73 -13.19 -16.37
C GLY A 225 12.36 -12.87 -14.92
N ILE A 226 13.06 -11.92 -14.33
CA ILE A 226 12.84 -11.49 -12.94
C ILE A 226 12.69 -9.96 -12.88
N ILE A 227 11.74 -9.50 -12.08
CA ILE A 227 11.54 -8.07 -11.78
C ILE A 227 11.77 -7.91 -10.28
N LEU A 228 12.72 -7.05 -9.90
CA LEU A 228 13.12 -6.77 -8.54
C LEU A 228 12.93 -5.27 -8.25
N ASP A 229 11.81 -4.90 -7.64
CA ASP A 229 11.54 -3.51 -7.27
C ASP A 229 11.86 -3.27 -5.79
N SER A 230 12.70 -2.26 -5.52
CA SER A 230 13.23 -1.97 -4.19
C SER A 230 13.93 -3.19 -3.58
N PRO A 231 15.06 -3.64 -4.18
CA PRO A 231 15.62 -4.93 -3.87
C PRO A 231 16.39 -4.98 -2.55
N ILE A 232 16.29 -6.13 -1.88
CA ILE A 232 17.20 -6.52 -0.80
C ILE A 232 18.45 -7.15 -1.43
N ASN A 233 19.61 -6.56 -1.15
CA ASN A 233 20.88 -7.08 -1.68
C ASN A 233 21.47 -8.24 -0.85
N ASN A 234 21.36 -8.14 0.47
CA ASN A 234 21.87 -9.09 1.45
C ASN A 234 20.88 -9.15 2.62
N ILE A 235 20.28 -10.32 2.86
CA ILE A 235 19.26 -10.45 3.91
C ILE A 235 19.85 -10.27 5.32
N ASN A 236 21.11 -10.67 5.51
CA ASN A 236 21.79 -10.60 6.80
C ASN A 236 22.12 -9.16 7.22
N GLU A 237 22.18 -8.23 6.26
CA GLU A 237 22.43 -6.80 6.52
C GLU A 237 21.14 -5.98 6.56
N TYR A 238 20.03 -6.55 6.06
CA TYR A 238 18.78 -5.84 5.79
C TYR A 238 18.30 -5.04 7.00
N TYR A 239 18.12 -5.68 8.15
CA TYR A 239 17.65 -4.99 9.36
C TYR A 239 18.73 -4.15 10.04
N LYS A 240 19.98 -4.61 9.99
CA LYS A 240 21.12 -4.04 10.75
C LYS A 240 21.52 -2.66 10.24
N ASN A 241 21.37 -2.43 8.93
CA ASN A 241 21.72 -1.18 8.26
C ASN A 241 20.55 -0.17 8.17
N ASN A 242 19.38 -0.47 8.74
CA ASN A 242 18.19 0.37 8.53
C ASN A 242 18.33 1.80 9.08
N THR A 243 19.09 2.03 10.15
CA THR A 243 19.32 3.41 10.62
C THR A 243 20.17 4.18 9.60
N PHE A 244 21.23 3.58 9.07
CA PHE A 244 22.02 4.17 7.98
C PHE A 244 21.17 4.45 6.74
N ASN A 245 20.35 3.49 6.30
CA ASN A 245 19.50 3.63 5.11
C ASN A 245 18.52 4.80 5.27
N TYR A 246 17.86 4.89 6.44
CA TYR A 246 16.97 5.99 6.77
C TYR A 246 17.67 7.36 6.77
N ILE A 247 18.83 7.46 7.43
CA ILE A 247 19.61 8.71 7.46
C ILE A 247 20.08 9.11 6.06
N ASN A 248 20.49 8.16 5.22
CA ASN A 248 20.88 8.44 3.84
C ASN A 248 19.71 8.99 3.01
N SER A 249 18.51 8.45 3.20
CA SER A 249 17.29 8.98 2.57
C SER A 249 16.96 10.38 3.08
N LEU A 250 17.05 10.64 4.39
CA LEU A 250 16.87 11.97 4.97
C LEU A 250 17.89 12.99 4.45
N ASN A 251 19.16 12.62 4.33
CA ASN A 251 20.19 13.51 3.79
C ASN A 251 19.86 13.91 2.34
N THR A 252 19.34 12.96 1.55
CA THR A 252 18.87 13.23 0.19
C THR A 252 17.67 14.18 0.21
N LEU A 253 16.69 13.94 1.08
CA LEU A 253 15.54 14.82 1.29
C LEU A 253 15.98 16.25 1.65
N PHE A 254 16.79 16.42 2.69
CA PHE A 254 17.22 17.74 3.17
C PHE A 254 18.02 18.50 2.12
N LYS A 255 18.89 17.82 1.38
CA LYS A 255 19.64 18.40 0.27
C LYS A 255 18.71 18.94 -0.81
N GLU A 256 17.73 18.15 -1.24
CA GLU A 256 16.81 18.51 -2.34
C GLU A 256 15.78 19.56 -1.92
N SER A 257 15.39 19.59 -0.65
CA SER A 257 14.42 20.56 -0.13
C SER A 257 15.05 21.90 0.26
N LYS A 258 16.38 22.00 0.32
CA LYS A 258 17.11 23.11 0.96
C LYS A 258 16.76 24.49 0.41
N GLU A 259 16.55 24.61 -0.90
CA GLU A 259 16.23 25.90 -1.54
C GLU A 259 14.89 26.47 -1.02
N LYS A 260 13.87 25.62 -0.89
CA LYS A 260 12.53 26.03 -0.46
C LYS A 260 12.34 25.96 1.05
N TYR A 261 13.08 25.08 1.73
CA TYR A 261 13.00 24.82 3.17
C TYR A 261 14.39 24.74 3.81
N PRO A 262 15.10 25.88 3.95
CA PRO A 262 16.49 25.90 4.40
C PRO A 262 16.68 25.44 5.86
N ASP A 263 15.61 25.49 6.67
CA ASP A 263 15.61 25.11 8.08
C ASP A 263 14.93 23.75 8.36
N LEU A 264 14.68 22.94 7.31
CA LEU A 264 13.95 21.68 7.47
C LEU A 264 14.71 20.67 8.34
N GLU A 265 16.01 20.51 8.09
CA GLU A 265 16.88 19.60 8.85
C GLU A 265 16.96 20.02 10.33
N SER A 266 17.16 21.31 10.60
CA SER A 266 17.25 21.80 11.97
C SER A 266 15.92 21.66 12.71
N LYS A 267 14.78 21.89 12.05
CA LYS A 267 13.44 21.62 12.60
C LYS A 267 13.22 20.14 12.88
N TYR A 268 13.63 19.24 11.98
CA TYR A 268 13.51 17.79 12.18
C TYR A 268 14.18 17.36 13.49
N TYR A 269 15.44 17.75 13.71
CA TYR A 269 16.15 17.41 14.94
C TYR A 269 15.61 18.16 16.17
N SER A 270 15.09 19.38 16.00
CA SER A 270 14.41 20.10 17.08
C SER A 270 13.15 19.38 17.55
N VAL A 271 12.35 18.85 16.62
CA VAL A 271 11.17 18.04 16.93
C VAL A 271 11.56 16.80 17.73
N ILE A 272 12.57 16.04 17.30
CA ILE A 272 13.07 14.88 18.05
C ILE A 272 13.40 15.28 19.49
N ASN A 273 14.19 16.34 19.69
CA ASN A 273 14.59 16.79 21.03
C ASN A 273 13.40 17.25 21.89
N LYS A 274 12.39 17.91 21.30
CA LYS A 274 11.16 18.30 22.01
C LYS A 274 10.38 17.06 22.45
N LEU A 275 10.12 16.14 21.53
CA LEU A 275 9.32 14.95 21.77
C LEU A 275 10.02 13.94 22.71
N SER A 276 11.35 13.92 22.75
CA SER A 276 12.10 13.12 23.75
C SER A 276 11.89 13.61 25.18
N LYS A 277 11.40 14.84 25.38
CA LYS A 277 11.12 15.41 26.71
C LYS A 277 9.64 15.37 27.06
N LYS A 278 8.77 15.59 26.08
CA LYS A 278 7.32 15.64 26.25
C LYS A 278 6.63 15.26 24.95
N GLY A 279 5.86 14.17 24.99
CA GLY A 279 5.02 13.75 23.86
C GLY A 279 3.84 14.70 23.61
N VAL A 280 3.24 14.58 22.42
CA VAL A 280 2.09 15.38 21.99
C VAL A 280 0.86 14.49 21.86
N GLU A 281 -0.12 14.70 22.73
CA GLU A 281 -1.38 13.95 22.74
C GLU A 281 -2.42 14.55 21.78
N VAL A 282 -3.07 13.67 21.01
CA VAL A 282 -4.20 13.97 20.12
C VAL A 282 -5.37 13.01 20.37
N ASP A 283 -6.59 13.51 20.21
CA ASP A 283 -7.82 12.72 20.32
C ASP A 283 -8.10 12.00 19.00
N VAL A 284 -8.33 10.69 19.04
CA VAL A 284 -8.51 9.82 17.86
C VAL A 284 -9.77 8.98 17.98
N ASP A 285 -10.22 8.40 16.87
CA ASP A 285 -11.37 7.49 16.88
C ASP A 285 -11.05 6.25 17.74
N LYS A 286 -12.02 5.84 18.58
CA LYS A 286 -11.91 4.64 19.41
C LYS A 286 -11.83 3.34 18.60
N ALA A 287 -12.26 3.39 17.35
CA ALA A 287 -12.07 2.30 16.39
C ALA A 287 -10.60 2.12 15.96
N ILE A 288 -9.74 3.12 16.17
CA ILE A 288 -8.31 3.06 15.86
C ILE A 288 -7.49 2.76 17.12
N VAL A 289 -7.72 3.55 18.18
CA VAL A 289 -7.07 3.35 19.49
C VAL A 289 -8.14 3.29 20.57
N GLN A 290 -8.17 2.22 21.35
CA GLN A 290 -9.29 1.93 22.26
C GLN A 290 -9.50 3.03 23.31
N THR A 291 -8.42 3.68 23.75
CA THR A 291 -8.43 4.79 24.71
C THR A 291 -9.03 6.07 24.13
N GLY A 292 -9.11 6.18 22.80
CA GLY A 292 -9.48 7.41 22.08
C GLY A 292 -8.38 8.46 22.04
N LYS A 293 -7.14 8.11 22.42
CA LYS A 293 -6.00 9.02 22.49
C LYS A 293 -4.74 8.39 21.93
N PHE A 294 -3.97 9.17 21.17
CA PHE A 294 -2.64 8.79 20.68
C PHE A 294 -1.62 9.84 21.15
N THR A 295 -0.51 9.42 21.77
CA THR A 295 0.56 10.34 22.15
C THR A 295 1.80 10.14 21.29
N TYR A 296 2.12 11.13 20.47
CA TYR A 296 3.34 11.12 19.69
C TYR A 296 4.56 11.40 20.54
N ASN A 297 5.47 10.43 20.64
CA ASN A 297 6.81 10.61 21.18
C ASN A 297 7.85 10.74 20.04
N ALA A 298 9.14 10.78 20.41
CA ALA A 298 10.22 10.95 19.43
C ALA A 298 10.36 9.74 18.48
N ASP A 299 10.07 8.53 18.95
CA ASP A 299 10.09 7.31 18.15
C ASP A 299 8.95 7.28 17.13
N ASP A 300 7.73 7.69 17.52
CA ASP A 300 6.59 7.77 16.60
C ASP A 300 6.81 8.80 15.49
N PHE A 301 7.40 9.95 15.83
CA PHE A 301 7.76 10.95 14.83
C PHE A 301 8.76 10.40 13.81
N LYS A 302 9.79 9.67 14.27
CA LYS A 302 10.75 9.02 13.36
C LYS A 302 10.07 7.96 12.49
N ILE A 303 9.14 7.18 13.04
CA ILE A 303 8.35 6.19 12.29
C ILE A 303 7.50 6.89 11.22
N ILE A 304 6.81 7.98 11.55
CA ILE A 304 6.01 8.75 10.59
C ILE A 304 6.85 9.26 9.42
N ILE A 305 8.02 9.85 9.70
CA ILE A 305 8.89 10.36 8.64
C ILE A 305 9.47 9.21 7.82
N HIS A 306 9.87 8.12 8.47
CA HIS A 306 10.31 6.90 7.80
C HIS A 306 9.24 6.33 6.86
N GLN A 307 8.00 6.15 7.32
CA GLN A 307 6.88 5.67 6.50
C GLN A 307 6.51 6.67 5.41
N SER A 308 6.65 7.97 5.64
CA SER A 308 6.43 9.00 4.62
C SER A 308 7.40 8.86 3.44
N LEU A 309 8.64 8.42 3.70
CA LEU A 309 9.66 8.23 2.66
C LEU A 309 9.36 7.04 1.72
N TYR A 310 8.37 6.19 2.02
CA TYR A 310 7.99 5.09 1.13
C TYR A 310 7.24 5.58 -0.11
N ASN A 311 6.42 6.63 0.02
CA ASN A 311 5.46 7.01 -1.01
C ASN A 311 5.74 8.43 -1.53
N LYS A 312 5.82 8.60 -2.86
CA LYS A 312 5.97 9.91 -3.53
C LYS A 312 5.08 11.00 -2.92
N GLN A 313 3.79 10.73 -2.76
CA GLN A 313 2.81 11.70 -2.28
C GLN A 313 3.04 12.10 -0.82
N LEU A 314 3.55 11.18 0.02
CA LEU A 314 3.90 11.49 1.40
C LEU A 314 5.25 12.21 1.50
N ILE A 315 6.24 11.85 0.66
CA ILE A 315 7.52 12.57 0.57
C ILE A 315 7.28 14.06 0.31
N GLU A 316 6.38 14.38 -0.63
CA GLU A 316 5.99 15.76 -0.95
C GLU A 316 5.49 16.53 0.28
N LEU A 317 4.88 15.83 1.26
CA LEU A 317 4.29 16.42 2.45
C LEU A 317 5.22 16.43 3.67
N ILE A 318 6.42 15.83 3.60
CA ILE A 318 7.35 15.80 4.74
C ILE A 318 7.64 17.20 5.32
N PRO A 319 7.84 18.27 4.52
CA PRO A 319 8.03 19.60 5.07
C PRO A 319 6.84 20.13 5.87
N LEU A 320 5.61 19.82 5.43
CA LEU A 320 4.41 20.12 6.20
C LEU A 320 4.40 19.31 7.50
N ILE A 321 4.63 18.00 7.45
CA ILE A 321 4.60 17.11 8.61
C ILE A 321 5.62 17.59 9.67
N ILE A 322 6.87 17.82 9.29
CA ILE A 322 7.92 18.31 10.20
C ILE A 322 7.52 19.66 10.81
N LYS A 323 6.97 20.58 10.00
CA LYS A 323 6.50 21.89 10.47
C LYS A 323 5.33 21.76 11.46
N SER A 324 4.41 20.84 11.22
CA SER A 324 3.26 20.58 12.08
C SER A 324 3.67 20.01 13.43
N PHE A 325 4.59 19.06 13.47
CA PHE A 325 5.20 18.60 14.73
C PHE A 325 5.96 19.72 15.44
N TYR A 326 6.73 20.53 14.71
CA TYR A 326 7.49 21.63 15.30
C TYR A 326 6.59 22.67 15.99
N LYS A 327 5.39 22.89 15.45
CA LYS A 327 4.36 23.81 15.95
C LYS A 327 3.31 23.16 16.86
N GLU A 328 3.37 21.85 17.08
CA GLU A 328 2.35 21.07 17.81
C GLU A 328 0.93 21.27 17.23
N ASP A 329 0.84 21.29 15.90
CA ASP A 329 -0.39 21.51 15.14
C ASP A 329 -1.33 20.30 15.21
N LYS A 330 -2.12 20.23 16.29
CA LYS A 330 -3.01 19.09 16.59
C LYS A 330 -3.97 18.73 15.46
N PHE A 331 -4.39 19.71 14.65
CA PHE A 331 -5.27 19.45 13.51
C PHE A 331 -4.61 18.55 12.46
N ILE A 332 -3.32 18.76 12.16
CA ILE A 332 -2.59 17.88 11.24
C ILE A 332 -2.28 16.56 11.91
N LEU A 333 -1.79 16.60 13.16
CA LEU A 333 -1.34 15.42 13.89
C LEU A 333 -2.44 14.36 14.05
N VAL A 334 -3.68 14.74 14.38
CA VAL A 334 -4.79 13.77 14.46
C VAL A 334 -5.06 13.06 13.12
N ASN A 335 -4.97 13.80 12.01
CA ASN A 335 -5.21 13.25 10.68
C ASN A 335 -4.04 12.39 10.18
N LEU A 336 -2.84 12.55 10.75
CA LEU A 336 -1.73 11.63 10.49
C LEU A 336 -1.96 10.27 11.15
N VAL A 337 -2.58 10.20 12.34
CA VAL A 337 -2.88 8.91 12.99
C VAL A 337 -3.70 8.02 12.06
N ASP A 338 -4.77 8.54 11.46
CA ASP A 338 -5.61 7.80 10.51
C ASP A 338 -4.83 7.37 9.27
N ALA A 339 -3.96 8.23 8.75
CA ALA A 339 -3.18 7.95 7.55
C ALA A 339 -2.13 6.84 7.77
N PHE A 340 -1.54 6.79 8.96
CA PHE A 340 -0.47 5.85 9.29
C PHE A 340 -0.94 4.59 10.02
N SER A 341 -2.09 4.61 10.71
CA SER A 341 -2.64 3.41 11.36
C SER A 341 -2.87 2.29 10.34
N GLU A 342 -3.43 2.62 9.17
CA GLU A 342 -3.58 1.69 8.05
C GLU A 342 -2.23 1.27 7.43
N ALA A 343 -1.24 2.17 7.39
CA ALA A 343 0.09 1.83 6.88
C ALA A 343 0.87 0.89 7.81
N LEU A 344 0.55 0.90 9.11
CA LEU A 344 1.16 0.05 10.13
C LEU A 344 0.46 -1.31 10.25
N LYS A 345 -0.76 -1.47 9.74
CA LYS A 345 -1.47 -2.76 9.67
C LYS A 345 -0.80 -3.68 8.63
N ARG A 346 -0.11 -4.72 9.10
CA ARG A 346 0.46 -5.83 8.31
C ARG A 346 0.23 -7.15 9.05
N ASP A 347 0.35 -8.29 8.36
CA ASP A 347 0.27 -9.62 8.99
C ASP A 347 1.54 -9.88 9.82
N PHE A 348 1.63 -9.30 11.03
CA PHE A 348 2.84 -9.34 11.87
C PHE A 348 3.21 -10.77 12.31
N GLY A 349 2.25 -11.66 12.51
CA GLY A 349 2.57 -13.06 12.84
C GLY A 349 3.37 -13.72 11.71
N THR A 350 2.96 -13.49 10.46
CA THR A 350 3.71 -13.95 9.28
C THR A 350 5.01 -13.21 9.10
N TYR A 351 5.01 -11.89 9.33
CA TYR A 351 6.21 -11.08 9.29
C TYR A 351 7.30 -11.69 10.18
N TYR A 352 7.02 -11.93 11.47
CA TYR A 352 8.00 -12.49 12.40
C TYR A 352 8.36 -13.93 12.09
N CYS A 353 7.39 -14.78 11.74
CA CYS A 353 7.70 -16.15 11.33
C CYS A 353 8.71 -16.17 10.17
N VAL A 354 8.52 -15.35 9.13
CA VAL A 354 9.41 -15.32 7.97
C VAL A 354 10.72 -14.59 8.27
N SER A 355 10.68 -13.36 8.80
CA SER A 355 11.87 -12.54 8.99
C SER A 355 12.86 -13.14 9.98
N CYS A 356 12.36 -13.75 11.06
CA CYS A 356 13.22 -14.36 12.08
C CYS A 356 13.87 -15.66 11.58
N ASN A 357 13.23 -16.40 10.67
CA ASN A 357 13.82 -17.59 10.04
C ASN A 357 14.91 -17.23 9.01
N ASP A 358 14.71 -16.16 8.24
CA ASP A 358 15.50 -15.90 7.04
C ASP A 358 16.73 -15.03 7.26
N GLY A 359 16.62 -13.95 8.06
CA GLY A 359 17.64 -12.89 8.12
C GLY A 359 18.19 -12.57 9.52
N PHE A 360 17.58 -13.14 10.56
CA PHE A 360 18.02 -12.89 11.93
C PHE A 360 19.26 -13.74 12.29
N THR A 361 20.13 -13.14 13.09
CA THR A 361 21.35 -13.76 13.64
C THR A 361 21.58 -13.26 15.06
N ASP A 362 22.29 -14.01 15.90
CA ASP A 362 22.58 -13.63 17.29
C ASP A 362 23.29 -12.27 17.44
N LYS A 363 23.96 -11.79 16.38
CA LYS A 363 24.66 -10.48 16.36
C LYS A 363 23.77 -9.32 15.91
N SER A 364 22.53 -9.56 15.51
CA SER A 364 21.72 -8.55 14.80
C SER A 364 21.39 -7.35 15.67
N ILE A 365 21.04 -7.56 16.94
CA ILE A 365 20.75 -6.47 17.89
C ILE A 365 22.01 -5.66 18.17
N GLU A 366 23.15 -6.32 18.39
CA GLU A 366 24.43 -5.65 18.63
C GLU A 366 24.85 -4.78 17.43
N GLU A 367 24.79 -5.34 16.22
CA GLU A 367 25.18 -4.65 14.97
C GLU A 367 24.22 -3.51 14.63
N TYR A 368 22.92 -3.69 14.84
CA TYR A 368 21.94 -2.61 14.73
C TYR A 368 22.22 -1.48 15.74
N GLY A 369 22.52 -1.84 16.99
CA GLY A 369 22.89 -0.89 18.03
C GLY A 369 24.12 -0.06 17.66
N LYS A 370 25.18 -0.70 17.14
CA LYS A 370 26.38 -0.04 16.61
C LYS A 370 26.04 0.93 15.48
N ASN A 371 25.20 0.51 14.53
CA ASN A 371 24.74 1.35 13.43
C ASN A 371 23.95 2.57 13.93
N ALA A 372 23.04 2.38 14.89
CA ALA A 372 22.21 3.44 15.43
C ALA A 372 23.01 4.49 16.24
N VAL A 373 23.99 4.06 17.05
CA VAL A 373 24.81 4.95 17.88
C VAL A 373 25.73 5.86 17.04
N ALA A 374 26.09 5.44 15.82
CA ALA A 374 26.87 6.26 14.90
C ALA A 374 26.17 7.59 14.52
N PHE A 375 24.85 7.69 14.67
CA PHE A 375 24.06 8.86 14.30
C PHE A 375 23.54 9.62 15.54
N THR A 376 24.43 10.42 16.15
CA THR A 376 24.20 11.07 17.45
C THR A 376 23.00 12.01 17.54
N LYS A 377 22.57 12.62 16.41
CA LYS A 377 21.36 13.46 16.35
C LYS A 377 20.07 12.64 16.24
N ASN A 378 20.16 11.38 15.84
CA ASN A 378 19.04 10.45 15.68
C ASN A 378 19.20 9.24 16.61
N LYS A 379 19.35 9.51 17.91
CA LYS A 379 19.65 8.48 18.92
C LYS A 379 18.60 7.36 18.89
N GLY A 380 19.07 6.12 19.03
CA GLY A 380 18.23 4.93 19.13
C GLY A 380 17.72 4.37 17.81
N GLY A 381 18.04 4.99 16.67
CA GLY A 381 17.60 4.52 15.35
C GLY A 381 16.08 4.63 15.18
N ILE A 382 15.47 3.68 14.48
CA ILE A 382 14.01 3.55 14.36
C ILE A 382 13.53 2.44 15.31
N LEU A 383 12.62 2.78 16.24
CA LEU A 383 12.08 1.85 17.24
C LEU A 383 11.59 0.54 16.62
N PHE A 384 10.81 0.64 15.56
CA PHE A 384 10.23 -0.48 14.81
C PHE A 384 11.22 -1.60 14.47
N TYR A 385 12.43 -1.27 14.00
CA TYR A 385 13.42 -2.31 13.66
C TYR A 385 14.11 -2.88 14.89
N ARG A 386 14.28 -2.08 15.93
CA ARG A 386 14.85 -2.57 17.18
C ARG A 386 13.89 -3.54 17.86
N SER A 387 12.61 -3.19 17.93
CA SER A 387 11.57 -4.09 18.45
C SER A 387 11.47 -5.35 17.62
N ASP A 388 11.50 -5.27 16.28
CA ASP A 388 11.46 -6.45 15.41
C ASP A 388 12.63 -7.41 15.70
N LEU A 389 13.84 -6.89 15.89
CA LEU A 389 15.01 -7.71 16.23
C LEU A 389 14.90 -8.33 17.63
N SER A 390 14.38 -7.60 18.62
CA SER A 390 14.13 -8.13 19.97
C SER A 390 13.05 -9.21 19.97
N VAL A 391 12.00 -9.06 19.15
CA VAL A 391 11.01 -10.11 18.95
C VAL A 391 11.68 -11.36 18.39
N CYS A 392 12.55 -11.22 17.37
CA CYS A 392 13.24 -12.37 16.79
C CYS A 392 14.24 -13.07 17.73
N GLU A 393 14.87 -12.34 18.65
CA GLU A 393 15.73 -12.92 19.70
C GLU A 393 14.94 -13.89 20.58
N GLU A 394 13.78 -13.45 21.07
CA GLU A 394 12.87 -14.29 21.89
C GLU A 394 12.08 -15.32 21.05
N TRP A 395 12.03 -15.15 19.73
CA TRP A 395 11.32 -16.07 18.84
C TRP A 395 12.03 -17.44 18.76
N GLU A 396 13.32 -17.53 19.12
CA GLU A 396 14.17 -18.73 19.23
C GLU A 396 14.04 -19.73 18.05
N ILE A 397 13.74 -19.23 16.85
CA ILE A 397 13.79 -20.06 15.65
C ILE A 397 15.24 -20.13 15.21
N GLY A 398 15.90 -21.26 15.48
CA GLY A 398 17.28 -21.52 15.08
C GLY A 398 17.51 -21.04 13.65
N ALA A 399 18.38 -20.02 13.51
CA ALA A 399 18.62 -19.37 12.24
C ALA A 399 19.11 -20.41 11.24
N ASN A 400 18.25 -20.78 10.29
CA ASN A 400 18.72 -21.49 9.12
C ASN A 400 19.62 -20.50 8.40
N LYS A 401 20.94 -20.71 8.47
CA LYS A 401 21.91 -19.93 7.69
C LYS A 401 21.65 -20.20 6.22
N ILE A 402 20.69 -19.48 5.63
CA ILE A 402 20.51 -19.43 4.19
C ILE A 402 21.79 -18.78 3.68
N ASN A 403 22.62 -19.58 3.02
CA ASN A 403 23.88 -19.09 2.49
C ASN A 403 23.57 -18.17 1.30
N ASP A 404 23.47 -16.89 1.60
CA ASP A 404 22.82 -15.87 0.78
C ASP A 404 23.70 -15.34 -0.37
N SER A 405 24.70 -16.11 -0.76
CA SER A 405 25.38 -15.87 -2.02
C SER A 405 24.42 -16.19 -3.15
N VAL A 406 23.56 -15.22 -3.50
CA VAL A 406 22.85 -15.18 -4.77
C VAL A 406 23.92 -15.37 -5.83
N GLN A 407 24.00 -16.59 -6.35
CA GLN A 407 24.99 -16.92 -7.36
C GLN A 407 24.70 -16.04 -8.57
N LYS A 408 25.76 -15.55 -9.24
CA LYS A 408 25.62 -14.80 -10.48
C LYS A 408 24.78 -15.62 -11.46
N ASN A 409 23.50 -15.30 -11.60
CA ASN A 409 22.62 -15.99 -12.53
C ASN A 409 22.62 -15.23 -13.86
N ASN A 410 23.63 -15.52 -14.67
CA ASN A 410 23.86 -14.85 -15.95
C ASN A 410 22.81 -15.19 -17.03
N GLN A 411 21.92 -16.15 -16.76
CA GLN A 411 20.93 -16.63 -17.71
C GLN A 411 19.59 -15.90 -17.58
N ILE A 412 19.24 -15.40 -16.39
CA ILE A 412 17.97 -14.72 -16.14
C ILE A 412 18.07 -13.24 -16.53
N LYS A 413 17.07 -12.77 -17.30
CA LYS A 413 16.89 -11.34 -17.60
C LYS A 413 16.31 -10.63 -16.39
N ALA A 414 16.91 -9.53 -15.96
CA ALA A 414 16.47 -8.82 -14.76
C ALA A 414 16.06 -7.38 -15.08
N LEU A 415 14.91 -6.98 -14.53
CA LEU A 415 14.50 -5.58 -14.45
C LEU A 415 14.55 -5.16 -12.99
N ILE A 416 15.31 -4.13 -12.68
CA ILE A 416 15.51 -3.66 -11.31
C ILE A 416 15.02 -2.23 -11.20
N PHE A 417 14.24 -1.95 -10.16
CA PHE A 417 13.86 -0.59 -9.78
C PHE A 417 14.44 -0.26 -8.43
N ALA A 418 14.95 0.97 -8.27
CA ALA A 418 15.44 1.44 -6.98
C ALA A 418 15.08 2.90 -6.77
N GLY A 419 14.50 3.20 -5.61
CA GLY A 419 14.08 4.55 -5.24
C GLY A 419 15.22 5.41 -4.72
N LYS A 420 15.25 6.66 -5.14
CA LYS A 420 16.17 7.68 -4.64
C LYS A 420 15.97 7.99 -3.14
N TYR A 421 14.71 7.97 -2.69
CA TYR A 421 14.33 8.27 -1.30
C TYR A 421 13.98 7.00 -0.50
N ASP A 422 14.26 5.82 -1.03
CA ASP A 422 13.93 4.56 -0.37
C ASP A 422 14.69 4.45 0.99
N PRO A 423 13.98 4.46 2.13
CA PRO A 423 14.62 4.49 3.44
C PRO A 423 15.05 3.11 3.94
N ILE A 424 14.66 2.03 3.24
CA ILE A 424 14.85 0.65 3.69
C ILE A 424 15.73 -0.17 2.74
N THR A 425 15.48 -0.07 1.43
CA THR A 425 16.23 -0.74 0.37
C THR A 425 16.84 0.33 -0.54
N PRO A 426 17.95 0.96 -0.12
CA PRO A 426 18.49 2.14 -0.79
C PRO A 426 18.93 1.85 -2.22
N LEU A 427 19.10 2.92 -3.00
CA LEU A 427 19.60 2.86 -4.38
C LEU A 427 20.89 2.02 -4.54
N SER A 428 21.77 2.01 -3.54
CA SER A 428 22.96 1.16 -3.53
C SER A 428 22.63 -0.33 -3.66
N ASN A 429 21.55 -0.82 -3.05
CA ASN A 429 21.12 -2.20 -3.20
C ASN A 429 20.77 -2.52 -4.67
N GLY A 430 20.03 -1.63 -5.33
CA GLY A 430 19.71 -1.77 -6.75
C GLY A 430 20.96 -1.85 -7.62
N LYS A 431 21.97 -1.02 -7.32
CA LYS A 431 23.26 -1.04 -8.01
C LYS A 431 24.04 -2.33 -7.80
N GLU A 432 24.10 -2.86 -6.58
CA GLU A 432 24.77 -4.13 -6.29
C GLU A 432 24.04 -5.32 -6.92
N ILE A 433 22.70 -5.33 -6.86
CA ILE A 433 21.88 -6.36 -7.49
C ILE A 433 22.04 -6.35 -9.01
N ALA A 434 22.07 -5.17 -9.64
CA ALA A 434 22.27 -5.07 -11.09
C ALA A 434 23.60 -5.71 -11.54
N LYS A 435 24.67 -5.63 -10.73
CA LYS A 435 25.96 -6.30 -11.01
C LYS A 435 25.88 -7.83 -10.96
N LYS A 436 24.86 -8.41 -10.30
CA LYS A 436 24.66 -9.87 -10.22
C LYS A 436 24.05 -10.45 -11.50
N TYR A 437 23.45 -9.62 -12.37
CA TYR A 437 22.79 -10.05 -13.60
C TYR A 437 23.48 -9.46 -14.83
N LYS A 438 24.06 -10.31 -15.68
CA LYS A 438 24.70 -9.88 -16.95
C LYS A 438 23.72 -9.12 -17.87
N ASN A 439 22.44 -9.47 -17.83
CA ASN A 439 21.36 -8.86 -18.60
C ASN A 439 20.37 -8.13 -17.69
N GLY A 440 20.87 -7.33 -16.75
CA GLY A 440 20.08 -6.52 -15.84
C GLY A 440 19.86 -5.09 -16.32
N PHE A 441 18.64 -4.59 -16.24
CA PHE A 441 18.29 -3.18 -16.49
C PHE A 441 17.91 -2.51 -15.17
N LEU A 442 18.72 -1.55 -14.70
CA LEU A 442 18.44 -0.76 -13.50
C LEU A 442 17.75 0.56 -13.86
N PHE A 443 16.62 0.83 -13.23
CA PHE A 443 15.91 2.11 -13.27
C PHE A 443 15.99 2.81 -11.92
N GLU A 444 16.73 3.92 -11.88
CA GLU A 444 16.78 4.80 -10.72
C GLU A 444 15.57 5.74 -10.73
N MET A 445 14.67 5.56 -9.78
CA MET A 445 13.38 6.27 -9.74
C MET A 445 13.44 7.42 -8.74
N PRO A 446 12.91 8.62 -9.04
CA PRO A 446 12.98 9.79 -8.16
C PRO A 446 11.99 9.73 -6.99
N TYR A 447 11.60 8.53 -6.56
CA TYR A 447 10.57 8.27 -5.56
C TYR A 447 11.14 7.46 -4.38
N GLY A 448 10.26 7.07 -3.47
CA GLY A 448 10.55 6.21 -2.33
C GLY A 448 10.62 4.72 -2.70
N HIS A 449 9.93 3.90 -1.93
CA HIS A 449 9.96 2.44 -2.02
C HIS A 449 8.88 1.90 -2.99
N GLY A 450 9.16 0.78 -3.68
CA GLY A 450 8.16 0.11 -4.52
C GLY A 450 7.74 0.94 -5.75
N THR A 451 8.70 1.40 -6.53
CA THR A 451 8.50 2.46 -7.54
C THR A 451 7.93 1.98 -8.88
N SER A 452 7.90 0.67 -9.08
CA SER A 452 7.37 0.01 -10.30
C SER A 452 5.86 0.23 -10.50
N PHE A 453 5.11 0.56 -9.45
CA PHE A 453 3.67 0.86 -9.54
C PHE A 453 3.36 2.32 -9.91
N SER A 454 4.38 3.16 -10.03
CA SER A 454 4.23 4.50 -10.61
C SER A 454 3.78 4.43 -12.08
N LYS A 455 3.23 5.53 -12.61
CA LYS A 455 2.81 5.59 -14.03
C LYS A 455 3.94 5.17 -14.99
N ALA A 456 5.16 5.66 -14.74
CA ALA A 456 6.34 5.30 -15.53
C ALA A 456 6.76 3.83 -15.30
N GLY A 457 6.82 3.40 -14.03
CA GLY A 457 7.19 2.03 -13.68
C GLY A 457 6.30 0.98 -14.34
N LYS A 458 4.97 1.20 -14.34
CA LYS A 458 3.99 0.30 -14.97
C LYS A 458 4.25 0.12 -16.46
N GLY A 459 4.57 1.22 -17.17
CA GLY A 459 4.91 1.19 -18.59
C GLY A 459 6.25 0.50 -18.86
N ILE A 460 7.26 0.71 -18.01
CA ILE A 460 8.57 0.04 -18.11
C ILE A 460 8.40 -1.48 -17.93
N VAL A 461 7.64 -1.91 -16.91
CA VAL A 461 7.33 -3.33 -16.65
C VAL A 461 6.61 -3.96 -17.84
N GLU A 462 5.57 -3.31 -18.38
CA GLU A 462 4.85 -3.80 -19.56
C GLU A 462 5.81 -4.02 -20.75
N ARG A 463 6.69 -3.04 -21.02
CA ARG A 463 7.66 -3.11 -22.13
C ARG A 463 8.72 -4.18 -21.92
N PHE A 464 9.21 -4.37 -20.69
CA PHE A 464 10.12 -5.45 -20.35
C PHE A 464 9.50 -6.82 -20.61
N ILE A 465 8.28 -7.04 -20.15
CA ILE A 465 7.57 -8.31 -20.36
C ILE A 465 7.32 -8.55 -21.85
N LYS A 466 7.04 -7.50 -22.62
CA LYS A 466 6.89 -7.58 -24.07
C LYS A 466 8.19 -8.00 -24.78
N THR A 467 9.31 -7.35 -24.46
CA THR A 467 10.62 -7.58 -25.09
C THR A 467 11.74 -7.66 -24.05
N PRO A 468 11.93 -8.81 -23.37
CA PRO A 468 12.82 -8.94 -22.22
C PRO A 468 14.32 -8.83 -22.56
N ASP A 469 14.68 -8.98 -23.83
CA ASP A 469 16.07 -8.83 -24.32
C ASP A 469 16.48 -7.38 -24.60
N LYS A 470 15.53 -6.44 -24.58
CA LYS A 470 15.78 -5.03 -24.88
C LYS A 470 15.62 -4.18 -23.63
N ASN A 471 16.51 -3.20 -23.46
CA ASN A 471 16.37 -2.19 -22.42
C ASN A 471 15.03 -1.44 -22.65
N PRO A 472 14.08 -1.48 -21.70
CA PRO A 472 12.79 -0.82 -21.89
C PRO A 472 12.95 0.71 -21.97
N GLU A 473 12.41 1.33 -23.02
CA GLU A 473 12.38 2.79 -23.12
C GLU A 473 11.55 3.41 -21.97
N VAL A 474 11.95 4.58 -21.49
CA VAL A 474 11.13 5.40 -20.57
C VAL A 474 10.38 6.43 -21.40
N LYS A 475 9.07 6.25 -21.58
CA LYS A 475 8.23 7.18 -22.36
C LYS A 475 7.58 8.24 -21.51
N GLU A 476 7.34 7.91 -20.24
CA GLU A 476 6.68 8.76 -19.28
C GLU A 476 7.70 9.71 -18.62
N LYS A 477 7.35 10.99 -18.47
CA LYS A 477 8.19 11.95 -17.74
C LYS A 477 8.30 11.54 -16.27
N LEU A 478 9.51 11.35 -15.79
CA LEU A 478 9.80 11.15 -14.37
C LEU A 478 9.70 12.49 -13.65
N SER A 479 8.56 12.75 -13.01
CA SER A 479 8.37 13.94 -12.19
C SER A 479 9.27 13.88 -10.95
N GLN A 480 10.07 14.92 -10.72
CA GLN A 480 10.76 15.08 -9.45
C GLN A 480 9.76 15.35 -8.31
N ILE A 481 10.21 15.18 -7.07
CA ILE A 481 9.42 15.51 -5.89
C ILE A 481 9.19 17.03 -5.84
N GLU A 482 7.92 17.43 -5.76
CA GLU A 482 7.55 18.82 -5.51
C GLU A 482 7.07 18.97 -4.07
N PHE A 483 7.92 19.50 -3.21
CA PHE A 483 7.65 19.65 -1.79
C PHE A 483 6.55 20.69 -1.47
N ILE A 484 5.62 20.31 -0.60
CA ILE A 484 4.38 21.02 -0.28
C ILE A 484 4.35 21.36 1.22
N SER A 485 4.12 22.63 1.52
CA SER A 485 3.87 23.12 2.89
C SER A 485 2.67 24.06 3.00
N ASN A 486 2.10 24.47 1.86
CA ASN A 486 1.13 25.55 1.78
C ASN A 486 -0.25 24.97 1.47
N ILE A 487 -0.93 24.59 2.55
CA ILE A 487 -2.29 24.04 2.52
C ILE A 487 -3.17 24.97 3.33
N LYS A 488 -4.34 25.32 2.77
CA LYS A 488 -5.41 25.93 3.53
C LYS A 488 -6.15 24.82 4.27
N TYR A 489 -5.96 24.77 5.59
CA TYR A 489 -6.60 23.77 6.42
C TYR A 489 -8.11 23.92 6.43
N ASN A 490 -8.80 22.78 6.38
CA ASN A 490 -10.25 22.76 6.46
C ASN A 490 -10.70 21.37 6.95
N SER A 491 -11.38 21.33 8.10
CA SER A 491 -11.85 20.08 8.71
C SER A 491 -12.93 19.41 7.86
N GLY A 492 -13.74 20.17 7.13
CA GLY A 492 -14.75 19.60 6.24
C GLY A 492 -14.20 18.93 5.00
N ILE A 493 -13.12 19.46 4.41
CA ILE A 493 -12.41 18.75 3.35
C ILE A 493 -11.82 17.44 3.88
N SER A 494 -11.24 17.45 5.08
CA SER A 494 -10.71 16.24 5.73
C SER A 494 -11.80 15.18 5.97
N LYS A 495 -12.94 15.56 6.56
CA LYS A 495 -14.08 14.66 6.77
C LYS A 495 -14.63 14.13 5.44
N LEU A 496 -14.74 14.99 4.43
CA LEU A 496 -15.18 14.59 3.10
C LEU A 496 -14.21 13.56 2.52
N ALA A 497 -12.90 13.80 2.58
CA ALA A 497 -11.87 12.88 2.10
C ALA A 497 -12.00 11.47 2.71
N LYS A 498 -12.27 11.38 4.02
CA LYS A 498 -12.49 10.10 4.73
C LYS A 498 -13.77 9.37 4.30
N SER A 499 -14.76 10.11 3.82
CA SER A 499 -16.06 9.57 3.38
C SER A 499 -16.17 9.24 1.89
N ILE A 500 -15.20 9.63 1.06
CA ILE A 500 -15.20 9.38 -0.41
C ILE A 500 -15.35 7.89 -0.74
N ASN A 501 -14.91 6.98 0.13
CA ASN A 501 -15.06 5.53 -0.07
C ASN A 501 -16.40 4.94 0.42
N LYS A 502 -17.28 5.76 1.02
CA LYS A 502 -18.62 5.37 1.49
C LYS A 502 -19.71 6.34 1.01
N PRO A 503 -19.82 6.68 -0.29
CA PRO A 503 -20.83 7.63 -0.74
C PRO A 503 -22.21 6.98 -0.67
N VAL A 504 -23.03 7.41 0.28
CA VAL A 504 -24.46 7.08 0.29
C VAL A 504 -25.14 8.04 -0.68
N LEU A 505 -25.44 7.58 -1.89
CA LEU A 505 -26.08 8.38 -2.94
C LEU A 505 -27.36 9.08 -2.43
N LEU A 506 -28.12 8.41 -1.54
CA LEU A 506 -29.31 8.97 -0.88
C LEU A 506 -29.00 10.18 0.01
N PHE A 507 -27.81 10.25 0.61
CA PHE A 507 -27.39 11.38 1.44
C PHE A 507 -27.04 12.61 0.59
N ILE A 508 -26.50 12.43 -0.62
CA ILE A 508 -26.03 13.54 -1.49
C ILE A 508 -27.14 13.99 -2.46
N SER A 509 -28.17 13.19 -2.70
CA SER A 509 -29.23 13.51 -3.66
C SER A 509 -29.94 14.86 -3.41
N PRO A 510 -30.24 15.31 -2.18
CA PRO A 510 -30.84 16.63 -1.96
C PRO A 510 -29.91 17.78 -2.40
N LEU A 511 -28.60 17.66 -2.17
CA LEU A 511 -27.61 18.65 -2.62
C LEU A 511 -27.54 18.72 -4.15
N ILE A 512 -27.63 17.57 -4.83
CA ILE A 512 -27.65 17.51 -6.30
C ILE A 512 -28.91 18.20 -6.83
N ILE A 513 -30.08 17.91 -6.26
CA ILE A 513 -31.35 18.53 -6.65
C ILE A 513 -31.30 20.04 -6.43
N ALA A 514 -30.83 20.50 -5.27
CA ALA A 514 -30.67 21.93 -5.02
C ALA A 514 -29.73 22.59 -6.03
N THR A 515 -28.62 21.93 -6.41
CA THR A 515 -27.70 22.46 -7.42
C THR A 515 -28.36 22.58 -8.80
N ILE A 516 -29.22 21.63 -9.17
CA ILE A 516 -30.01 21.68 -10.41
C ILE A 516 -31.02 22.84 -10.38
N ILE A 517 -31.74 23.02 -9.26
CA ILE A 517 -32.69 24.13 -9.08
C ILE A 517 -31.96 25.49 -9.18
N ILE A 518 -30.80 25.61 -8.53
CA ILE A 518 -29.96 26.81 -8.57
C ILE A 518 -29.53 27.14 -10.00
N PHE A 519 -29.12 26.14 -10.78
CA PHE A 519 -28.74 26.31 -12.18
C PHE A 519 -29.94 26.72 -13.05
N GLY A 520 -31.08 26.06 -12.90
CA GLY A 520 -32.31 26.43 -13.60
C GLY A 520 -32.77 27.85 -13.28
N THR A 521 -32.63 28.26 -12.01
CA THR A 521 -32.93 29.63 -11.55
C THR A 521 -32.05 30.66 -12.23
N PHE A 522 -30.75 30.40 -12.33
CA PHE A 522 -29.80 31.28 -13.00
C PHE A 522 -30.21 31.54 -14.46
N LEU A 523 -30.54 30.47 -15.19
CA LEU A 523 -30.99 30.56 -16.59
C LEU A 523 -32.32 31.33 -16.71
N TYR A 524 -33.31 30.99 -15.87
CA TYR A 524 -34.64 31.60 -15.91
C TYR A 524 -34.61 33.09 -15.56
N CYS A 525 -33.98 33.46 -14.44
CA CYS A 525 -33.90 34.85 -14.01
C CYS A 525 -33.09 35.69 -15.02
N GLY A 526 -31.99 35.15 -15.57
CA GLY A 526 -31.23 35.82 -16.62
C GLY A 526 -32.08 36.12 -17.86
N PHE A 527 -32.83 35.13 -18.35
CA PHE A 527 -33.73 35.30 -19.49
C PHE A 527 -34.92 36.26 -19.19
N SER A 528 -35.45 36.23 -17.96
CA SER A 528 -36.55 37.08 -17.52
C SER A 528 -36.19 38.57 -17.48
N ILE A 529 -34.96 38.90 -17.06
CA ILE A 529 -34.46 40.29 -17.05
C ILE A 529 -34.34 40.83 -18.48
N PHE A 530 -33.87 40.01 -19.42
CA PHE A 530 -33.77 40.39 -20.84
C PHE A 530 -35.13 40.71 -21.48
N ARG A 531 -36.21 40.05 -21.02
CA ARG A 531 -37.59 40.29 -21.52
C ARG A 531 -38.36 41.40 -20.78
N ASN A 532 -37.72 42.11 -19.85
CA ASN A 532 -38.23 43.29 -19.13
C ASN A 532 -39.64 43.12 -18.48
N LYS A 533 -40.00 41.89 -18.06
CA LYS A 533 -41.27 41.60 -17.40
C LYS A 533 -41.18 41.84 -15.88
N ASN A 534 -42.01 42.76 -15.37
CA ASN A 534 -42.17 43.17 -13.96
C ASN A 534 -40.96 43.85 -13.30
N LYS A 535 -40.98 45.20 -13.26
CA LYS A 535 -39.91 46.04 -12.68
C LYS A 535 -39.81 45.96 -11.15
N GLU A 536 -40.91 45.71 -10.43
CA GLU A 536 -40.94 45.69 -8.96
C GLU A 536 -40.14 44.55 -8.32
N LEU A 537 -39.89 43.46 -9.06
CA LEU A 537 -39.17 42.27 -8.56
C LEU A 537 -37.72 42.18 -9.07
N ASN A 538 -37.22 43.21 -9.75
CA ASN A 538 -35.88 43.19 -10.34
C ASN A 538 -34.79 42.99 -9.29
N ILE A 539 -34.91 43.60 -8.10
CA ILE A 539 -33.93 43.45 -7.02
C ILE A 539 -33.81 41.97 -6.59
N LEU A 540 -34.93 41.28 -6.38
CA LEU A 540 -34.94 39.86 -6.01
C LEU A 540 -34.33 38.98 -7.10
N LYS A 541 -34.62 39.28 -8.38
CA LYS A 541 -34.02 38.54 -9.51
C LYS A 541 -32.50 38.75 -9.57
N TYR A 542 -32.00 39.96 -9.36
CA TYR A 542 -30.56 40.23 -9.31
C TYR A 542 -29.90 39.51 -8.14
N LEU A 543 -30.52 39.54 -6.95
CA LEU A 543 -30.05 38.80 -5.78
C LEU A 543 -29.97 37.30 -6.07
N PHE A 544 -31.01 36.71 -6.68
CA PHE A 544 -31.02 35.29 -7.03
C PHE A 544 -30.00 34.92 -8.10
N ILE A 545 -29.81 35.74 -9.13
CA ILE A 545 -28.76 35.51 -10.14
C ILE A 545 -27.38 35.55 -9.50
N ALA A 546 -27.09 36.59 -8.71
CA ALA A 546 -25.81 36.72 -8.03
C ALA A 546 -25.56 35.55 -7.07
N ASN A 547 -26.58 35.17 -6.28
CA ASN A 547 -26.46 34.07 -5.33
C ASN A 547 -26.34 32.70 -6.01
N SER A 548 -27.06 32.47 -7.12
CA SER A 548 -26.90 31.26 -7.94
C SER A 548 -25.51 31.16 -8.56
N LEU A 549 -24.98 32.27 -9.09
CA LEU A 549 -23.63 32.30 -9.65
C LEU A 549 -22.58 31.98 -8.58
N LEU A 550 -22.68 32.61 -7.41
CA LEU A 550 -21.81 32.34 -6.26
C LEU A 550 -21.90 30.88 -5.81
N ALA A 551 -23.12 30.36 -5.62
CA ALA A 551 -23.35 28.96 -5.24
C ALA A 551 -22.70 28.00 -6.24
N MET A 552 -22.89 28.22 -7.54
CA MET A 552 -22.30 27.39 -8.59
C MET A 552 -20.77 27.45 -8.58
N ILE A 553 -20.19 28.66 -8.53
CA ILE A 553 -18.72 28.83 -8.49
C ILE A 553 -18.13 28.08 -7.29
N VAL A 554 -18.78 28.18 -6.14
CA VAL A 554 -18.31 27.54 -4.91
C VAL A 554 -18.45 26.01 -4.99
N VAL A 555 -19.64 25.50 -5.34
CA VAL A 555 -19.90 24.05 -5.41
C VAL A 555 -19.02 23.38 -6.46
N PHE A 556 -19.07 23.86 -7.71
CA PHE A 556 -18.26 23.29 -8.79
C PHE A 556 -16.77 23.54 -8.57
N GLY A 557 -16.40 24.71 -8.04
CA GLY A 557 -15.02 25.04 -7.72
C GLY A 557 -14.44 24.11 -6.65
N LEU A 558 -15.19 23.80 -5.59
CA LEU A 558 -14.75 22.85 -4.56
C LEU A 558 -14.66 21.43 -5.10
N VAL A 559 -15.65 20.96 -5.85
CA VAL A 559 -15.62 19.63 -6.49
C VAL A 559 -14.41 19.51 -7.41
N TRP A 560 -14.16 20.53 -8.23
CA TRP A 560 -13.00 20.60 -9.11
C TRP A 560 -11.69 20.63 -8.33
N ALA A 561 -11.58 21.46 -7.28
CA ALA A 561 -10.39 21.58 -6.45
C ALA A 561 -10.06 20.25 -5.75
N ILE A 562 -11.07 19.56 -5.21
CA ILE A 562 -10.92 18.24 -4.59
C ILE A 562 -10.47 17.22 -5.64
N PHE A 563 -11.13 17.18 -6.81
CA PHE A 563 -10.78 16.23 -7.87
C PHE A 563 -9.34 16.42 -8.37
N GLN A 564 -8.95 17.66 -8.66
CA GLN A 564 -7.59 17.98 -9.10
C GLN A 564 -6.55 17.66 -8.02
N THR A 565 -6.85 17.99 -6.76
CA THR A 565 -5.96 17.70 -5.63
C THR A 565 -5.82 16.20 -5.42
N SER A 566 -6.92 15.44 -5.45
CA SER A 566 -6.93 13.98 -5.31
C SER A 566 -6.07 13.29 -6.37
N ASN A 567 -6.22 13.70 -7.64
CA ASN A 567 -5.47 13.14 -8.76
C ASN A 567 -3.97 13.45 -8.69
N TYR A 568 -3.61 14.59 -8.08
CA TYR A 568 -2.23 14.97 -7.88
C TYR A 568 -1.62 14.27 -6.64
N ASN A 569 -2.19 14.52 -5.48
CA ASN A 569 -1.77 14.01 -4.19
C ASN A 569 -2.97 13.94 -3.22
N PHE A 570 -3.51 12.74 -3.04
CA PHE A 570 -4.70 12.49 -2.21
C PHE A 570 -4.49 12.86 -0.74
N TYR A 571 -3.28 12.70 -0.19
CA TYR A 571 -3.00 12.97 1.22
C TYR A 571 -3.15 14.45 1.59
N ILE A 572 -3.07 15.38 0.63
CA ILE A 572 -3.39 16.80 0.86
C ILE A 572 -4.82 16.96 1.41
N LEU A 573 -5.77 16.16 0.91
CA LEU A 573 -7.18 16.25 1.29
C LEU A 573 -7.44 15.88 2.73
N LEU A 574 -6.54 15.12 3.38
CA LEU A 574 -6.63 14.82 4.81
C LEU A 574 -6.48 16.08 5.68
N PHE A 575 -5.89 17.14 5.12
CA PHE A 575 -5.62 18.40 5.82
C PHE A 575 -6.44 19.56 5.27
N GLY A 576 -6.74 19.58 3.97
CA GLY A 576 -7.49 20.66 3.34
C GLY A 576 -7.27 20.74 1.84
N LEU A 577 -7.08 21.95 1.32
CA LEU A 577 -6.80 22.19 -0.10
C LEU A 577 -5.52 23.01 -0.29
N PRO A 578 -4.82 22.87 -1.43
CA PRO A 578 -3.73 23.77 -1.78
C PRO A 578 -4.13 25.24 -1.66
N GLU A 579 -3.22 26.08 -1.16
CA GLU A 579 -3.51 27.50 -0.85
C GLU A 579 -4.08 28.29 -2.04
N LYS A 580 -3.76 27.91 -3.29
CA LYS A 580 -4.36 28.50 -4.51
C LYS A 580 -5.88 28.41 -4.58
N TYR A 581 -6.51 27.52 -3.80
CA TYR A 581 -7.97 27.37 -3.71
C TYR A 581 -8.59 28.11 -2.52
N ASN A 582 -7.80 28.89 -1.75
CA ASN A 582 -8.29 29.61 -0.57
C ASN A 582 -9.47 30.55 -0.90
N PHE A 583 -9.50 31.10 -2.11
CA PHE A 583 -10.59 31.96 -2.58
C PHE A 583 -11.96 31.27 -2.53
N LEU A 584 -12.04 29.93 -2.67
CA LEU A 584 -13.31 29.20 -2.59
C LEU A 584 -13.90 29.24 -1.18
N PHE A 585 -13.08 29.24 -0.14
CA PHE A 585 -13.54 29.39 1.24
C PHE A 585 -14.00 30.82 1.52
N ILE A 586 -13.35 31.82 0.92
CA ILE A 586 -13.78 33.23 1.04
C ILE A 586 -15.13 33.43 0.32
N LEU A 587 -15.27 32.90 -0.90
CA LEU A 587 -16.52 32.96 -1.67
C LEU A 587 -17.67 32.25 -0.97
N ASN A 588 -17.40 31.20 -0.18
CA ASN A 588 -18.40 30.55 0.67
C ASN A 588 -19.03 31.51 1.68
N TYR A 589 -18.23 32.31 2.39
CA TYR A 589 -18.76 33.29 3.35
C TYR A 589 -19.54 34.41 2.65
N ILE A 590 -19.09 34.83 1.46
CA ILE A 590 -19.83 35.80 0.64
C ILE A 590 -21.18 35.22 0.22
N PHE A 591 -21.21 33.96 -0.24
CA PHE A 591 -22.42 33.23 -0.61
C PHE A 591 -23.41 33.12 0.56
N ILE A 592 -22.93 32.87 1.78
CA ILE A 592 -23.80 32.89 2.97
C ILE A 592 -24.39 34.27 3.20
N GLY A 593 -23.56 35.31 3.19
CA GLY A 593 -24.02 36.69 3.37
C GLY A 593 -25.07 37.10 2.36
N THR A 594 -24.86 36.79 1.07
CA THR A 594 -25.83 37.07 0.00
C THR A 594 -27.09 36.21 0.12
N THR A 595 -26.99 34.98 0.61
CA THR A 595 -28.15 34.13 0.90
C THR A 595 -29.00 34.71 2.03
N ILE A 596 -28.37 35.15 3.13
CA ILE A 596 -29.08 35.79 4.26
C ILE A 596 -29.81 37.04 3.79
N ILE A 597 -29.14 37.92 3.02
CA ILE A 597 -29.76 39.13 2.46
C ILE A 597 -30.95 38.78 1.56
N SER A 598 -30.81 37.75 0.71
CA SER A 598 -31.87 37.29 -0.19
C SER A 598 -33.09 36.76 0.57
N VAL A 599 -32.86 35.98 1.65
CA VAL A 599 -33.91 35.43 2.50
C VAL A 599 -34.60 36.54 3.30
N LEU A 600 -33.85 37.48 3.87
CA LEU A 600 -34.44 38.62 4.58
C LEU A 600 -35.31 39.47 3.65
N TYR A 601 -34.83 39.77 2.43
CA TYR A 601 -35.61 40.49 1.43
C TYR A 601 -36.91 39.74 1.07
N LEU A 602 -36.83 38.42 0.90
CA LEU A 602 -37.99 37.56 0.65
C LEU A 602 -39.04 37.71 1.77
N LEU A 603 -38.62 37.64 3.02
CA LEU A 603 -39.49 37.73 4.19
C LEU A 603 -40.18 39.11 4.27
N PHE A 604 -39.45 40.20 4.02
CA PHE A 604 -40.02 41.55 4.03
C PHE A 604 -41.02 41.81 2.89
N LYS A 605 -40.87 41.12 1.75
CA LYS A 605 -41.70 41.33 0.55
C LYS A 605 -42.69 40.21 0.27
N ILE A 606 -42.88 39.27 1.20
CA ILE A 606 -43.67 38.05 1.01
C ILE A 606 -45.10 38.31 0.48
N LYS A 607 -45.75 39.40 0.91
CA LYS A 607 -47.12 39.75 0.50
C LYS A 607 -47.27 40.20 -0.96
N ILE A 608 -46.17 40.52 -1.64
CA ILE A 608 -46.16 41.15 -2.97
C ILE A 608 -45.57 40.19 -4.03
N ILE A 609 -44.97 39.07 -3.61
CA ILE A 609 -44.27 38.14 -4.49
C ILE A 609 -45.24 37.10 -5.06
N PRO A 610 -45.45 37.04 -6.39
CA PRO A 610 -46.22 35.97 -7.02
C PRO A 610 -45.41 34.66 -7.05
N TYR A 611 -46.11 33.52 -6.98
CA TYR A 611 -45.50 32.18 -6.98
C TYR A 611 -44.48 31.99 -5.84
N ILE A 612 -44.89 32.38 -4.63
CA ILE A 612 -44.04 32.39 -3.45
C ILE A 612 -43.45 31.00 -3.15
N GLU A 613 -44.15 29.93 -3.53
CA GLU A 613 -43.70 28.54 -3.35
C GLU A 613 -42.42 28.26 -4.14
N VAL A 614 -42.36 28.74 -5.38
CA VAL A 614 -41.18 28.59 -6.27
C VAL A 614 -40.02 29.40 -5.74
N VAL A 615 -40.27 30.65 -5.36
CA VAL A 615 -39.25 31.56 -4.82
C VAL A 615 -38.70 31.03 -3.49
N PHE A 616 -39.56 30.47 -2.64
CA PHE A 616 -39.15 29.78 -1.42
C PHE A 616 -38.30 28.54 -1.70
N SER A 617 -38.66 27.72 -2.69
CA SER A 617 -37.88 26.54 -3.09
C SER A 617 -36.46 26.91 -3.55
N ILE A 618 -36.30 28.03 -4.24
CA ILE A 618 -35.01 28.56 -4.66
C ILE A 618 -34.19 29.00 -3.44
N ALA A 619 -34.79 29.80 -2.56
CA ALA A 619 -34.12 30.25 -1.33
C ALA A 619 -33.72 29.06 -0.45
N PHE A 620 -34.60 28.07 -0.33
CA PHE A 620 -34.33 26.82 0.37
C PHE A 620 -33.18 26.04 -0.26
N SER A 621 -33.06 26.02 -1.59
CA SER A 621 -31.94 25.36 -2.27
C SER A 621 -30.59 25.99 -1.91
N PHE A 622 -30.52 27.33 -1.77
CA PHE A 622 -29.31 28.00 -1.28
C PHE A 622 -28.99 27.63 0.16
N ILE A 623 -30.01 27.64 1.04
CA ILE A 623 -29.87 27.23 2.44
C ILE A 623 -29.40 25.78 2.53
N LEU A 624 -29.91 24.90 1.67
CA LEU A 624 -29.52 23.49 1.66
C LEU A 624 -28.03 23.34 1.35
N VAL A 625 -27.49 24.04 0.35
CA VAL A 625 -26.04 24.04 0.07
C VAL A 625 -25.24 24.47 1.31
N ILE A 626 -25.68 25.53 2.00
CA ILE A 626 -25.05 26.00 3.24
C ILE A 626 -25.12 24.93 4.33
N ILE A 627 -26.26 24.26 4.50
CA ILE A 627 -26.43 23.18 5.49
C ILE A 627 -25.46 22.04 5.22
N TYR A 628 -25.28 21.61 3.96
CA TYR A 628 -24.31 20.56 3.63
C TYR A 628 -22.88 20.99 3.93
N PHE A 629 -22.52 22.24 3.62
CA PHE A 629 -21.20 22.76 3.92
C PHE A 629 -20.95 22.91 5.43
N LEU A 630 -21.96 23.28 6.21
CA LEU A 630 -21.90 23.27 7.68
C LEU A 630 -21.80 21.85 8.23
N TYR A 631 -22.59 20.91 7.70
CA TYR A 631 -22.56 19.50 8.09
C TYR A 631 -21.16 18.90 7.92
N TRP A 632 -20.55 19.14 6.76
CA TRP A 632 -19.18 18.72 6.54
C TRP A 632 -18.18 19.54 7.36
N GLY A 633 -18.46 20.81 7.69
CA GLY A 633 -17.51 21.71 8.36
C GLY A 633 -16.56 22.39 7.38
N ILE A 634 -17.05 22.64 6.16
CA ILE A 634 -16.34 23.43 5.13
C ILE A 634 -16.33 24.92 5.51
N ILE A 635 -17.32 25.38 6.28
CA ILE A 635 -17.56 26.77 6.68
C ILE A 635 -17.48 26.90 8.20
#